data_AF-A0A4Z2FUE6-F1
#
_entry.id   AF-A0A4Z2FUE6-F1
#
_cell.length_a   1.000
_cell.length_b   1.000
_cell.length_c   1.000
_cell.angle_alpha   90.00
_cell.angle_beta   90.00
_cell.angle_gamma   90.00
#
_symmetry.space_group_name_H-M   'P 1'
#
loop_
_entity.id
_entity.type
_entity.pdbx_description
1 polymer ?
#
loop_
_entity_poly.entity_id
_entity_poly.type
_entity_poly.pdbx_seq_one_letter_code
_entity_poly.pdbx_strand_id
1 'polypeptide(L)'
;MATTGCVYVGQEEVLQTHIAHWWSPDGLRLAYMTINDTLVPSMEVPLFTGTPYPSTSECRYPKASLPGSKTHFISAGEENPAVRLSVVSLNGPLHTVVMKKPDDPRIGREYYITMVKWATSTKLAVNWLNRGQNNSILTLCEATTGVCIKVSAPDGTPGGQMVSEQFRVDWATVLVSSFSTIVVRFDGHGSGFQGTNLLHEVRRQLGKLEEGDQLEALRVAKHYGRVKKTRKIDSAHARYHKAYGGYLATMLLSSFAQLKCGTAVSPITDFELYASAFSERYLGSKTDARVYTTANLAHRAGQLLQKQYLIIHPTADEKVHFQHTAKFINHLISEKANYSLQVRSCDELCTRVRVSFDPVGA
;
A
#
# COMPACT_ATOMS: atom_id res chain seq x y z
N MET A 1 8.01 -14.12 24.62
CA MET A 1 8.22 -12.69 24.33
C MET A 1 7.75 -12.45 22.91
N ALA A 2 6.51 -12.00 22.73
CA ALA A 2 6.06 -11.48 21.46
C ALA A 2 6.54 -10.03 21.41
N THR A 3 7.57 -9.74 20.62
CA THR A 3 7.89 -8.37 20.26
C THR A 3 6.73 -7.84 19.45
N THR A 4 5.93 -6.98 20.05
CA THR A 4 5.12 -5.95 19.36
C THR A 4 6.07 -4.99 18.66
N GLY A 5 6.76 -5.49 17.64
CA GLY A 5 7.58 -4.73 16.71
C GLY A 5 6.84 -4.64 15.38
N CYS A 6 6.98 -3.50 14.72
CA CYS A 6 6.28 -3.17 13.49
C CYS A 6 6.17 -4.34 12.50
N VAL A 7 5.00 -4.45 11.88
CA VAL A 7 4.75 -5.47 10.85
C VAL A 7 5.66 -5.17 9.65
N TYR A 8 6.45 -6.17 9.28
CA TYR A 8 7.43 -6.07 8.21
C TYR A 8 6.75 -5.85 6.84
N VAL A 9 7.31 -4.96 6.00
CA VAL A 9 6.76 -4.59 4.68
C VAL A 9 6.49 -5.79 3.76
N GLY A 10 7.32 -6.84 3.78
CA GLY A 10 7.05 -8.04 2.98
C GLY A 10 5.91 -8.93 3.53
N GLN A 11 5.52 -8.76 4.78
CA GLN A 11 4.40 -9.49 5.38
C GLN A 11 3.07 -8.90 4.89
N GLU A 12 2.95 -7.58 4.85
CA GLU A 12 1.73 -6.88 4.39
C GLU A 12 1.63 -6.75 2.87
N GLU A 13 2.71 -6.32 2.21
CA GLU A 13 2.65 -5.93 0.79
C GLU A 13 2.98 -7.08 -0.17
N VAL A 14 3.73 -8.09 0.30
CA VAL A 14 4.15 -9.24 -0.53
C VAL A 14 3.37 -10.51 -0.19
N LEU A 15 3.29 -10.88 1.10
CA LEU A 15 2.59 -12.11 1.52
C LEU A 15 1.10 -11.90 1.83
N GLN A 16 0.67 -10.68 2.16
CA GLN A 16 -0.69 -10.36 2.62
C GLN A 16 -1.15 -11.19 3.84
N THR A 17 -0.22 -11.72 4.64
CA THR A 17 -0.52 -12.52 5.83
C THR A 17 0.57 -12.37 6.87
N HIS A 18 0.19 -12.45 8.15
CA HIS A 18 1.16 -12.47 9.23
C HIS A 18 1.90 -13.81 9.38
N ILE A 19 1.48 -14.85 8.67
CA ILE A 19 2.03 -16.20 8.80
C ILE A 19 3.05 -16.45 7.70
N ALA A 20 4.31 -16.67 8.10
CA ALA A 20 5.42 -16.98 7.21
C ALA A 20 5.97 -18.41 7.41
N HIS A 21 5.09 -19.34 7.77
CA HIS A 21 5.39 -20.76 7.92
C HIS A 21 4.24 -21.64 7.39
N TRP A 22 4.57 -22.83 6.90
CA TRP A 22 3.64 -23.74 6.23
C TRP A 22 3.95 -25.19 6.61
N TRP A 23 2.96 -25.84 7.22
CA TRP A 23 3.03 -27.26 7.55
C TRP A 23 2.90 -28.14 6.31
N SER A 24 3.72 -29.18 6.24
CA SER A 24 3.53 -30.27 5.28
C SER A 24 2.20 -30.99 5.52
N PRO A 25 1.57 -31.55 4.47
CA PRO A 25 0.29 -32.27 4.60
C PRO A 25 0.30 -33.43 5.60
N ASP A 26 1.45 -34.07 5.82
CA ASP A 26 1.63 -35.15 6.80
C ASP A 26 2.08 -34.66 8.20
N GLY A 27 2.33 -33.35 8.35
CA GLY A 27 2.77 -32.74 9.60
C GLY A 27 4.23 -33.04 9.99
N LEU A 28 5.00 -33.74 9.15
CA LEU A 28 6.36 -34.19 9.49
C LEU A 28 7.45 -33.17 9.19
N ARG A 29 7.10 -32.12 8.44
CA ARG A 29 8.00 -31.04 8.02
C ARG A 29 7.33 -29.69 8.19
N LEU A 30 8.14 -28.70 8.54
CA LEU A 30 7.72 -27.31 8.62
C LEU A 30 8.57 -26.47 7.66
N ALA A 31 7.93 -25.84 6.68
CA ALA A 31 8.56 -24.79 5.88
C ALA A 31 8.40 -23.47 6.62
N TYR A 32 9.46 -22.67 6.70
CA TYR A 32 9.41 -21.34 7.30
C TYR A 32 10.33 -20.39 6.54
N MET A 33 9.92 -19.13 6.49
CA MET A 33 10.72 -18.08 5.87
C MET A 33 11.51 -17.33 6.94
N THR A 34 12.81 -17.22 6.73
CA THR A 34 13.68 -16.33 7.49
C THR A 34 13.80 -15.03 6.72
N ILE A 35 13.43 -13.93 7.38
CA ILE A 35 13.57 -12.59 6.87
C ILE A 35 14.75 -11.96 7.60
N ASN A 36 15.73 -11.46 6.85
CA ASN A 36 16.82 -10.67 7.38
C ASN A 36 16.65 -9.21 6.98
N ASP A 37 16.38 -8.35 7.96
CA ASP A 37 16.11 -6.92 7.83
C ASP A 37 17.23 -6.04 8.39
N THR A 38 18.40 -6.60 8.73
CA THR A 38 19.50 -5.85 9.37
C THR A 38 20.03 -4.68 8.53
N LEU A 39 19.93 -4.77 7.21
CA LEU A 39 20.37 -3.74 6.26
C LEU A 39 19.22 -2.81 5.82
N VAL A 40 18.00 -3.08 6.27
CA VAL A 40 16.83 -2.24 5.97
C VAL A 40 16.91 -0.99 6.86
N PRO A 41 16.73 0.21 6.30
CA PRO A 41 16.67 1.44 7.10
C PRO A 41 15.57 1.39 8.16
N SER A 42 15.84 2.04 9.28
CA SER A 42 14.86 2.21 10.35
C SER A 42 14.13 3.54 10.20
N MET A 43 12.81 3.49 10.41
CA MET A 43 11.92 4.62 10.56
C MET A 43 11.57 4.76 12.05
N GLU A 44 11.72 5.96 12.59
CA GLU A 44 11.27 6.27 13.95
C GLU A 44 9.82 6.73 13.92
N VAL A 45 8.96 5.99 14.63
CA VAL A 45 7.54 6.29 14.78
C VAL A 45 7.32 6.96 16.13
N PRO A 46 6.85 8.22 16.18
CA PRO A 46 6.69 8.94 17.44
C PRO A 46 5.47 8.45 18.22
N LEU A 47 5.68 8.12 19.50
CA LEU A 47 4.66 7.72 20.47
C LEU A 47 4.47 8.82 21.51
N PHE A 48 3.32 9.49 21.45
CA PHE A 48 3.01 10.62 22.33
C PHE A 48 2.22 10.23 23.59
N THR A 49 1.76 8.98 23.68
CA THR A 49 0.86 8.49 24.74
C THR A 49 1.40 7.21 25.36
N GLY A 50 1.07 6.95 26.62
CA GLY A 50 1.45 5.73 27.35
C GLY A 50 2.48 5.98 28.45
N THR A 51 3.30 7.03 28.31
CA THR A 51 4.29 7.47 29.29
C THR A 51 4.23 8.99 29.48
N PRO A 52 4.64 9.54 30.64
CA PRO A 52 4.68 10.99 30.86
C PRO A 52 5.60 11.74 29.88
N TYR A 53 6.63 11.06 29.39
CA TYR A 53 7.55 11.56 28.36
C TYR A 53 7.32 10.79 27.07
N PRO A 54 7.16 11.49 25.91
CA PRO A 54 7.07 10.83 24.61
C PRO A 54 8.27 9.94 24.36
N SER A 55 8.04 8.87 23.61
CA SER A 55 9.08 7.93 23.17
C SER A 55 8.96 7.69 21.68
N THR A 56 9.95 6.99 21.10
CA THR A 56 9.93 6.57 19.70
C THR A 56 9.93 5.05 19.63
N SER A 57 9.19 4.50 18.66
CA SER A 57 9.28 3.11 18.27
C SER A 57 10.10 3.01 16.99
N GLU A 58 11.10 2.14 16.95
CA GLU A 58 11.95 1.95 15.78
C GLU A 58 11.41 0.81 14.90
N CYS A 59 11.21 1.10 13.61
CA CYS A 59 10.58 0.17 12.68
C CYS A 59 11.33 0.07 11.36
N ARG A 60 11.72 -1.14 10.96
CA ARG A 60 12.43 -1.39 9.69
C ARG A 60 11.49 -1.20 8.50
N TYR A 61 11.75 -0.20 7.66
CA TYR A 61 10.87 0.16 6.55
C TYR A 61 11.66 0.59 5.31
N PRO A 62 11.68 -0.22 4.22
CA PRO A 62 12.33 0.15 2.97
C PRO A 62 11.44 1.11 2.17
N LYS A 63 11.88 2.37 2.04
CA LYS A 63 11.21 3.37 1.20
C LYS A 63 11.64 3.24 -0.26
N ALA A 64 10.92 3.92 -1.15
CA ALA A 64 11.29 3.99 -2.57
C ALA A 64 12.33 5.11 -2.79
N SER A 65 13.62 4.76 -2.74
CA SER A 65 14.72 5.72 -2.87
C SER A 65 15.54 5.56 -4.15
N LEU A 66 16.35 6.60 -4.40
CA LEU A 66 17.34 6.63 -5.47
C LEU A 66 18.50 5.73 -5.05
N PRO A 67 18.98 4.81 -5.91
CA PRO A 67 20.23 4.11 -5.67
C PRO A 67 21.36 5.15 -5.48
N GLY A 68 21.92 5.25 -4.27
CA GLY A 68 23.09 6.09 -3.99
C GLY A 68 22.85 7.53 -3.52
N SER A 69 21.66 7.90 -3.03
CA SER A 69 21.43 9.24 -2.43
C SER A 69 22.18 9.40 -1.09
N LYS A 70 23.43 9.88 -1.13
CA LYS A 70 24.30 10.15 0.03
C LYS A 70 23.96 11.46 0.75
N THR A 71 22.70 11.68 1.12
CA THR A 71 22.32 12.86 1.91
C THR A 71 21.62 12.38 3.17
N HIS A 72 22.34 12.54 4.29
CA HIS A 72 22.14 11.99 5.63
C HIS A 72 22.64 10.55 5.85
N PHE A 73 23.41 10.40 6.92
CA PHE A 73 24.15 9.23 7.38
C PHE A 73 23.43 7.89 7.17
N ILE A 74 23.56 7.28 5.99
CA ILE A 74 23.77 5.85 5.69
C ILE A 74 24.11 5.80 4.18
N SER A 75 25.35 5.43 3.85
CA SER A 75 25.82 5.23 2.47
C SER A 75 25.73 3.74 2.11
N ALA A 76 24.52 3.28 1.79
CA ALA A 76 24.21 2.10 0.99
C ALA A 76 22.73 2.27 0.59
N GLY A 77 22.39 2.09 -0.69
CA GLY A 77 21.00 2.24 -1.13
C GLY A 77 20.07 1.42 -0.26
N GLU A 78 18.89 1.95 0.05
CA GLU A 78 17.92 1.31 0.95
C GLU A 78 17.62 -0.12 0.45
N GLU A 79 18.23 -1.13 1.10
CA GLU A 79 18.17 -2.51 0.65
C GLU A 79 16.83 -3.11 1.00
N ASN A 80 16.29 -3.89 0.06
CA ASN A 80 15.17 -4.73 0.41
C ASN A 80 15.64 -5.85 1.34
N PRO A 81 14.83 -6.23 2.32
CA PRO A 81 15.12 -7.32 3.23
C PRO A 81 15.38 -8.65 2.51
N ALA A 82 16.41 -9.37 2.97
CA ALA A 82 16.83 -10.62 2.36
C ALA A 82 16.00 -11.79 2.91
N VAL A 83 15.30 -12.48 2.03
CA VAL A 83 14.45 -13.63 2.39
C VAL A 83 15.14 -14.96 2.09
N ARG A 84 14.98 -15.93 2.98
CA ARG A 84 15.42 -17.32 2.80
C ARG A 84 14.30 -18.27 3.19
N LEU A 85 14.00 -19.24 2.34
CA LEU A 85 13.02 -20.27 2.65
C LEU A 85 13.74 -21.54 3.10
N SER A 86 13.38 -22.02 4.28
CA SER A 86 13.97 -23.21 4.89
C SER A 86 12.89 -24.23 5.22
N VAL A 87 13.23 -25.51 5.14
CA VAL A 87 12.37 -26.61 5.59
C VAL A 87 13.11 -27.39 6.66
N VAL A 88 12.46 -27.60 7.79
CA VAL A 88 12.96 -28.44 8.88
C VAL A 88 12.18 -29.75 8.93
N SER A 89 12.90 -30.87 9.10
CA SER A 89 12.29 -32.17 9.43
C SER A 89 12.02 -32.24 10.92
N LEU A 90 10.79 -32.58 11.30
CA LEU A 90 10.37 -32.72 12.70
C LEU A 90 10.50 -34.17 13.20
N ASN A 91 10.67 -35.13 12.27
CA ASN A 91 11.00 -36.50 12.60
C ASN A 91 12.51 -36.72 12.57
N GLY A 92 13.07 -37.15 13.71
CA GLY A 92 14.48 -37.47 13.86
C GLY A 92 15.36 -36.26 14.19
N PRO A 93 16.68 -36.33 13.89
CA PRO A 93 17.59 -35.21 14.09
C PRO A 93 17.15 -33.98 13.30
N LEU A 94 17.19 -32.81 13.95
CA LEU A 94 16.85 -31.54 13.31
C LEU A 94 17.82 -31.27 12.16
N HIS A 95 17.31 -31.45 10.94
CA HIS A 95 18.03 -31.12 9.71
C HIS A 95 17.22 -30.07 8.94
N THR A 96 17.84 -28.92 8.72
CA THR A 96 17.25 -27.78 8.02
C THR A 96 17.84 -27.67 6.63
N VAL A 97 16.97 -27.62 5.63
CA VAL A 97 17.33 -27.52 4.21
C VAL A 97 16.87 -26.18 3.68
N VAL A 98 17.77 -25.43 3.05
CA VAL A 98 17.43 -24.16 2.41
C VAL A 98 17.00 -24.42 0.97
N MET A 99 15.85 -23.88 0.58
CA MET A 99 15.34 -23.98 -0.79
C MET A 99 16.15 -23.04 -1.70
N LYS A 100 16.76 -23.60 -2.74
CA LYS A 100 17.61 -22.85 -3.68
C LYS A 100 16.74 -22.06 -4.64
N LYS A 101 16.94 -20.75 -4.71
CA LYS A 101 16.34 -19.91 -5.75
C LYS A 101 16.69 -20.44 -7.15
N PRO A 102 15.83 -20.23 -8.16
CA PRO A 102 16.15 -20.60 -9.53
C PRO A 102 17.40 -19.86 -10.04
N ASP A 103 18.22 -20.57 -10.82
CA ASP A 103 19.36 -19.99 -11.53
C ASP A 103 18.89 -19.33 -12.84
N ASP A 104 18.08 -18.29 -12.69
CA ASP A 104 17.57 -17.49 -13.80
C ASP A 104 18.02 -16.04 -13.59
N PRO A 105 18.76 -15.43 -14.54
CA PRO A 105 19.29 -14.08 -14.39
C PRO A 105 18.18 -13.03 -14.24
N ARG A 106 16.94 -13.33 -14.67
CA ARG A 106 15.78 -12.43 -14.55
C ARG A 106 15.31 -12.20 -13.12
N ILE A 107 15.55 -13.16 -12.22
CA ILE A 107 15.27 -13.01 -10.78
C ILE A 107 16.32 -12.12 -10.11
N GLY A 108 17.57 -12.18 -10.58
CA GLY A 108 18.65 -11.37 -10.06
C GLY A 108 19.05 -11.74 -8.63
N ARG A 109 19.65 -10.77 -7.93
CA ARG A 109 20.11 -10.90 -6.53
C ARG A 109 19.02 -10.53 -5.53
N GLU A 110 18.19 -9.56 -5.86
CA GLU A 110 17.08 -9.07 -5.02
C GLU A 110 15.75 -9.61 -5.53
N TYR A 111 15.04 -10.32 -4.66
CA TYR A 111 13.80 -11.01 -5.00
C TYR A 111 12.87 -11.11 -3.79
N TYR A 112 11.61 -11.40 -4.08
CA TYR A 112 10.55 -11.67 -3.13
C TYR A 112 10.06 -13.10 -3.29
N ILE A 113 9.62 -13.71 -2.20
CA ILE A 113 8.87 -14.96 -2.21
C ILE A 113 7.41 -14.59 -1.96
N THR A 114 6.56 -14.78 -2.97
CA THR A 114 5.15 -14.34 -2.94
C THR A 114 4.17 -15.46 -2.64
N MET A 115 4.58 -16.71 -2.87
CA MET A 115 3.74 -17.87 -2.60
C MET A 115 4.62 -19.04 -2.19
N VAL A 116 4.19 -19.73 -1.14
CA VAL A 116 4.74 -21.01 -0.69
C VAL A 116 3.58 -21.94 -0.40
N LYS A 117 3.55 -23.10 -1.05
CA LYS A 117 2.50 -24.11 -0.84
C LYS A 117 3.05 -25.50 -1.02
N TRP A 118 2.69 -26.43 -0.14
CA TRP A 118 3.04 -27.83 -0.31
C TRP A 118 2.24 -28.45 -1.46
N ALA A 119 2.94 -29.06 -2.41
CA ALA A 119 2.34 -29.84 -3.48
C ALA A 119 2.15 -31.31 -3.06
N THR A 120 3.10 -31.82 -2.28
CA THR A 120 3.07 -33.14 -1.63
C THR A 120 3.77 -33.02 -0.27
N SER A 121 3.88 -34.10 0.51
CA SER A 121 4.64 -34.09 1.77
C SER A 121 6.16 -33.89 1.60
N THR A 122 6.70 -34.05 0.39
CA THR A 122 8.14 -33.84 0.13
C THR A 122 8.43 -32.71 -0.86
N LYS A 123 7.42 -32.21 -1.59
CA LYS A 123 7.59 -31.16 -2.59
C LYS A 123 6.84 -29.89 -2.24
N LEU A 124 7.53 -28.76 -2.37
CA LEU A 124 7.06 -27.43 -2.05
C LEU A 124 7.03 -26.55 -3.31
N ALA A 125 5.86 -26.05 -3.69
CA ALA A 125 5.73 -25.04 -4.72
C ALA A 125 6.10 -23.66 -4.15
N VAL A 126 7.00 -22.96 -4.83
CA VAL A 126 7.52 -21.65 -4.42
C VAL A 126 7.50 -20.71 -5.60
N ASN A 127 6.88 -19.54 -5.44
CA ASN A 127 6.88 -18.49 -6.44
C ASN A 127 7.90 -17.39 -6.09
N TRP A 128 8.84 -17.17 -6.99
CA TRP A 128 9.91 -16.17 -6.87
C TRP A 128 9.58 -15.00 -7.78
N LEU A 129 9.57 -13.79 -7.22
CA LEU A 129 9.31 -12.57 -7.96
C LEU A 129 10.55 -11.68 -7.86
N ASN A 130 11.04 -11.15 -8.98
CA ASN A 130 12.18 -10.24 -8.94
C ASN A 130 11.80 -8.89 -8.31
N ARG A 131 12.78 -8.09 -7.85
CA ARG A 131 12.53 -6.76 -7.26
C ARG A 131 11.68 -5.83 -8.14
N GLY A 132 11.94 -5.83 -9.45
CA GLY A 132 11.17 -5.05 -10.43
C GLY A 132 9.74 -5.56 -10.67
N GLN A 133 9.36 -6.68 -10.05
CA GLN A 133 8.04 -7.31 -10.10
C GLN A 133 7.47 -7.49 -11.51
N ASN A 134 8.35 -7.83 -12.45
CA ASN A 134 8.01 -8.04 -13.86
C ASN A 134 8.43 -9.43 -14.36
N ASN A 135 9.12 -10.22 -13.54
CA ASN A 135 9.47 -11.59 -13.82
C ASN A 135 9.11 -12.46 -12.61
N SER A 136 8.12 -13.32 -12.79
CA SER A 136 7.76 -14.35 -11.82
C SER A 136 8.26 -15.71 -12.31
N ILE A 137 8.74 -16.54 -11.38
CA ILE A 137 9.13 -17.91 -11.67
C ILE A 137 8.50 -18.81 -10.61
N LEU A 138 7.61 -19.69 -11.05
CA LEU A 138 7.14 -20.79 -10.21
C LEU A 138 8.16 -21.92 -10.24
N THR A 139 8.48 -22.45 -9.07
CA THR A 139 9.33 -23.63 -8.91
C THR A 139 8.67 -24.68 -8.03
N LEU A 140 9.05 -25.93 -8.25
CA LEU A 140 8.76 -27.04 -7.35
C LEU A 140 10.08 -27.49 -6.70
N CYS A 141 10.17 -27.32 -5.39
CA CYS A 141 11.34 -27.59 -4.58
C CYS A 141 11.21 -28.91 -3.85
N GLU A 142 12.26 -29.73 -3.87
CA GLU A 142 12.33 -30.94 -3.06
C GLU A 142 12.80 -30.59 -1.64
N ALA A 143 11.96 -30.86 -0.64
CA ALA A 143 12.17 -30.48 0.75
C ALA A 143 13.39 -31.15 1.41
N THR A 144 13.85 -32.28 0.87
CA THR A 144 15.00 -33.03 1.41
C THR A 144 16.35 -32.53 0.88
N THR A 145 16.38 -32.02 -0.35
CA THR A 145 17.64 -31.60 -1.02
C THR A 145 17.74 -30.09 -1.22
N GLY A 146 16.60 -29.38 -1.19
CA GLY A 146 16.51 -27.95 -1.46
C GLY A 146 16.64 -27.60 -2.94
N VAL A 147 16.69 -28.59 -3.82
CA VAL A 147 16.76 -28.38 -5.27
C VAL A 147 15.36 -28.00 -5.77
N CYS A 148 15.29 -26.88 -6.50
CA CYS A 148 14.05 -26.37 -7.08
C CYS A 148 14.10 -26.47 -8.60
N ILE A 149 13.08 -27.09 -9.19
CA ILE A 149 12.89 -27.16 -10.64
C ILE A 149 11.86 -26.12 -11.08
N LYS A 150 12.12 -25.45 -12.21
CA LYS A 150 11.18 -24.48 -12.79
C LYS A 150 9.94 -25.21 -13.31
N VAL A 151 8.77 -24.70 -12.95
CA VAL A 151 7.48 -25.17 -13.46
C VAL A 151 6.91 -24.07 -14.33
N SER A 152 6.51 -24.40 -15.55
CA SER A 152 5.75 -23.49 -16.40
C SER A 152 4.31 -23.46 -15.92
N ALA A 153 3.91 -22.40 -15.21
CA ALA A 153 2.52 -22.10 -14.90
C ALA A 153 2.16 -20.72 -15.47
N PRO A 154 0.92 -20.51 -15.94
CA PRO A 154 0.42 -19.18 -16.29
C PRO A 154 0.40 -18.29 -15.04
N ASP A 155 0.94 -17.07 -15.17
CA ASP A 155 1.01 -16.07 -14.10
C ASP A 155 -0.38 -15.77 -13.52
N GLY A 156 -0.49 -15.79 -12.20
CA GLY A 156 -1.76 -15.55 -11.49
C GLY A 156 -1.55 -14.80 -10.18
N THR A 157 -1.64 -13.48 -10.23
CA THR A 157 -2.11 -12.63 -9.13
C THR A 157 -2.53 -11.23 -9.64
N PRO A 158 -3.84 -10.93 -9.73
CA PRO A 158 -4.36 -9.59 -10.03
C PRO A 158 -4.70 -8.76 -8.79
N GLY A 159 -4.63 -7.43 -8.94
CA GLY A 159 -5.00 -6.40 -7.96
C GLY A 159 -6.48 -6.41 -7.59
N GLY A 160 -6.83 -5.79 -6.46
CA GLY A 160 -8.17 -5.88 -5.88
C GLY A 160 -9.31 -5.33 -6.77
N GLN A 161 -10.54 -5.71 -6.43
CA GLN A 161 -11.79 -5.22 -7.01
C GLN A 161 -12.69 -4.73 -5.87
N MET A 162 -13.30 -3.54 -6.01
CA MET A 162 -14.19 -3.01 -4.99
C MET A 162 -15.66 -3.30 -5.29
N VAL A 163 -16.07 -3.34 -6.56
CA VAL A 163 -17.44 -3.64 -6.97
C VAL A 163 -17.63 -5.15 -7.10
N SER A 164 -18.39 -5.73 -6.17
CA SER A 164 -18.76 -7.15 -6.18
C SER A 164 -20.16 -7.33 -5.59
N GLU A 165 -20.81 -8.47 -5.87
CA GLU A 165 -22.12 -8.82 -5.29
C GLU A 165 -22.03 -9.34 -3.85
N GLN A 166 -20.89 -9.17 -3.18
CA GLN A 166 -20.69 -9.61 -1.80
C GLN A 166 -21.52 -8.77 -0.83
N PHE A 167 -22.23 -9.44 0.08
CA PHE A 167 -22.93 -8.77 1.18
C PHE A 167 -21.92 -8.17 2.16
N ARG A 168 -21.99 -6.85 2.37
CA ARG A 168 -21.15 -6.10 3.32
C ARG A 168 -21.99 -5.04 4.03
N VAL A 169 -21.81 -4.94 5.34
CA VAL A 169 -22.37 -3.87 6.17
C VAL A 169 -21.21 -3.02 6.67
N ASP A 170 -21.15 -1.76 6.23
CA ASP A 170 -20.09 -0.82 6.58
C ASP A 170 -20.66 0.58 6.87
N TRP A 171 -19.78 1.57 7.05
CA TRP A 171 -20.21 2.96 7.27
C TRP A 171 -21.03 3.53 6.10
N ALA A 172 -20.86 3.02 4.87
CA ALA A 172 -21.66 3.46 3.73
C ALA A 172 -23.12 3.01 3.91
N THR A 173 -23.35 1.84 4.50
CA THR A 173 -24.71 1.38 4.88
C THR A 173 -25.38 2.37 5.84
N VAL A 174 -24.65 2.89 6.83
CA VAL A 174 -25.16 3.90 7.78
C VAL A 174 -25.50 5.21 7.06
N LEU A 175 -24.67 5.66 6.11
CA LEU A 175 -24.96 6.88 5.34
C LEU A 175 -26.20 6.75 4.46
N VAL A 176 -26.35 5.60 3.80
CA VAL A 176 -27.52 5.32 2.96
C VAL A 176 -28.77 5.23 3.84
N SER A 177 -28.70 4.49 4.95
CA SER A 177 -29.85 4.20 5.82
C SER A 177 -30.29 5.40 6.67
N SER A 178 -29.35 6.11 7.30
CA SER A 178 -29.66 7.14 8.31
C SER A 178 -29.57 8.56 7.76
N PHE A 179 -28.74 8.78 6.72
CA PHE A 179 -28.43 10.13 6.22
C PHE A 179 -28.91 10.36 4.78
N SER A 180 -29.75 9.47 4.22
CA SER A 180 -30.34 9.62 2.88
C SER A 180 -29.30 9.92 1.78
N THR A 181 -28.11 9.34 1.90
CA THR A 181 -26.98 9.60 1.00
C THR A 181 -26.87 8.51 -0.06
N ILE A 182 -26.59 8.89 -1.30
CA ILE A 182 -26.25 7.92 -2.37
C ILE A 182 -24.74 7.71 -2.34
N VAL A 183 -24.31 6.46 -2.18
CA VAL A 183 -22.90 6.07 -2.26
C VAL A 183 -22.69 5.36 -3.58
N VAL A 184 -21.69 5.80 -4.34
CA VAL A 184 -21.31 5.19 -5.62
C VAL A 184 -19.86 4.74 -5.55
N ARG A 185 -19.59 3.54 -6.08
CA ARG A 185 -18.26 2.95 -6.18
C ARG A 185 -18.01 2.60 -7.64
N PHE A 186 -16.81 2.87 -8.13
CA PHE A 186 -16.42 2.60 -9.50
C PHE A 186 -15.04 1.97 -9.53
N ASP A 187 -14.92 0.88 -10.26
CA ASP A 187 -13.64 0.27 -10.62
C ASP A 187 -13.26 0.80 -12.02
N GLY A 188 -12.16 1.54 -12.10
CA GLY A 188 -11.60 2.10 -13.35
C GLY A 188 -10.32 1.38 -13.78
N HIS A 189 -9.49 2.03 -14.59
CA HIS A 189 -8.17 1.51 -14.95
C HIS A 189 -7.32 1.21 -13.71
N GLY A 190 -6.54 0.14 -13.76
CA GLY A 190 -5.78 -0.37 -12.62
C GLY A 190 -6.58 -1.24 -11.64
N SER A 191 -7.90 -1.40 -11.82
CA SER A 191 -8.67 -2.43 -11.13
C SER A 191 -8.28 -3.83 -11.63
N GLY A 192 -8.41 -4.84 -10.78
CA GLY A 192 -8.21 -6.22 -11.21
C GLY A 192 -9.47 -6.87 -11.78
N PHE A 193 -9.35 -8.17 -12.07
CA PHE A 193 -10.44 -9.06 -12.51
C PHE A 193 -11.09 -8.69 -13.87
N GLN A 194 -10.49 -7.77 -14.64
CA GLN A 194 -10.92 -7.39 -15.98
C GLN A 194 -9.83 -7.57 -17.05
N GLY A 195 -8.81 -8.39 -16.75
CA GLY A 195 -7.69 -8.69 -17.63
C GLY A 195 -6.44 -7.84 -17.34
N THR A 196 -5.30 -8.28 -17.86
CA THR A 196 -3.98 -7.67 -17.60
C THR A 196 -3.80 -6.32 -18.27
N ASN A 197 -4.50 -6.06 -19.38
CA ASN A 197 -4.40 -4.78 -20.10
C ASN A 197 -4.92 -3.64 -19.21
N LEU A 198 -6.16 -3.76 -18.72
CA LEU A 198 -6.77 -2.76 -17.84
C LEU A 198 -5.95 -2.54 -16.56
N LEU A 199 -5.40 -3.61 -15.98
CA LEU A 199 -4.59 -3.56 -14.76
C LEU A 199 -3.28 -2.80 -14.98
N HIS A 200 -2.63 -2.95 -16.14
CA HIS A 200 -1.30 -2.40 -16.39
C HIS A 200 -1.30 -1.03 -17.07
N GLU A 201 -2.47 -0.51 -17.48
CA GLU A 201 -2.57 0.82 -18.09
C GLU A 201 -2.09 1.95 -17.17
N VAL A 202 -2.22 1.78 -15.84
CA VAL A 202 -1.75 2.76 -14.84
C VAL A 202 -0.23 2.74 -14.61
N ARG A 203 0.51 1.81 -15.25
CA ARG A 203 1.95 1.65 -15.07
C ARG A 203 2.70 2.94 -15.43
N ARG A 204 3.52 3.42 -14.49
CA ARG A 204 4.27 4.70 -14.54
C ARG A 204 3.40 5.96 -14.66
N GLN A 205 2.09 5.84 -14.49
CA GLN A 205 1.12 6.94 -14.61
C GLN A 205 0.07 6.91 -13.49
N LEU A 206 0.45 6.44 -12.29
CA LEU A 206 -0.47 6.35 -11.15
C LEU A 206 -1.18 7.67 -10.90
N GLY A 207 -2.49 7.58 -10.68
CA GLY A 207 -3.37 8.70 -10.36
C GLY A 207 -3.85 9.49 -11.58
N LYS A 208 -3.27 9.32 -12.77
CA LYS A 208 -3.65 10.10 -13.95
C LYS A 208 -4.87 9.53 -14.67
N LEU A 209 -4.88 8.22 -14.91
CA LEU A 209 -5.97 7.55 -15.63
C LEU A 209 -7.16 7.34 -14.69
N GLU A 210 -6.86 6.92 -13.47
CA GLU A 210 -7.82 6.66 -12.40
C GLU A 210 -8.61 7.94 -12.07
N GLU A 211 -7.95 9.10 -12.07
CA GLU A 211 -8.63 10.38 -11.92
C GLU A 211 -9.66 10.63 -13.04
N GLY A 212 -9.26 10.40 -14.29
CA GLY A 212 -10.14 10.56 -15.45
C GLY A 212 -11.38 9.67 -15.38
N ASP A 213 -11.20 8.40 -15.00
CA ASP A 213 -12.29 7.43 -14.89
C ASP A 213 -13.28 7.81 -13.80
N GLN A 214 -12.79 8.20 -12.63
CA GLN A 214 -13.65 8.60 -11.51
C GLN A 214 -14.39 9.91 -11.81
N LEU A 215 -13.75 10.85 -12.53
CA LEU A 215 -14.40 12.08 -12.99
C LEU A 215 -15.53 11.78 -13.99
N GLU A 216 -15.29 10.88 -14.95
CA GLU A 216 -16.29 10.50 -15.94
C GLU A 216 -17.45 9.75 -15.27
N ALA A 217 -17.16 8.84 -14.36
CA ALA A 217 -18.14 8.12 -13.59
C ALA A 217 -19.05 9.06 -12.76
N LEU A 218 -18.47 10.12 -12.17
CA LEU A 218 -19.23 11.17 -11.49
C LEU A 218 -20.13 11.98 -12.44
N ARG A 219 -19.65 12.29 -13.65
CA ARG A 219 -20.46 12.99 -14.68
C ARG A 219 -21.65 12.14 -15.11
N VAL A 220 -21.41 10.85 -15.37
CA VAL A 220 -22.44 9.88 -15.73
C VAL A 220 -23.46 9.72 -14.61
N ALA A 221 -23.02 9.51 -13.36
CA ALA A 221 -23.93 9.40 -12.22
C ALA A 221 -24.81 10.64 -12.04
N LYS A 222 -24.26 11.84 -12.23
CA LYS A 222 -25.01 13.10 -12.20
C LYS A 222 -26.02 13.21 -13.34
N HIS A 223 -25.66 12.76 -14.53
CA HIS A 223 -26.56 12.74 -15.69
C HIS A 223 -27.72 11.76 -15.46
N TYR A 224 -27.44 10.53 -15.05
CA TYR A 224 -28.46 9.53 -14.73
C TYR A 224 -29.40 9.97 -13.61
N GLY A 225 -28.87 10.60 -12.55
CA GLY A 225 -29.68 11.14 -11.45
C GLY A 225 -30.67 12.23 -11.92
N ARG A 226 -30.29 13.04 -12.92
CA ARG A 226 -31.19 14.03 -13.53
C ARG A 226 -32.27 13.40 -14.41
N VAL A 227 -31.91 12.40 -15.21
CA VAL A 227 -32.82 11.77 -16.18
C VAL A 227 -33.92 10.96 -15.50
N LYS A 228 -33.61 10.21 -14.44
CA LYS A 228 -34.62 9.35 -13.77
C LYS A 228 -35.56 10.08 -12.80
N LYS A 229 -35.45 11.41 -12.63
CA LYS A 229 -36.14 12.20 -11.57
C LYS A 229 -35.99 11.61 -10.17
N THR A 230 -35.03 10.71 -9.97
CA THR A 230 -34.56 10.29 -8.64
C THR A 230 -33.91 11.49 -7.96
N ARG A 231 -33.99 11.56 -6.63
CA ARG A 231 -33.51 12.70 -5.81
C ARG A 231 -32.28 13.39 -6.41
N LYS A 232 -32.35 14.71 -6.61
CA LYS A 232 -31.23 15.51 -7.14
C LYS A 232 -29.98 15.26 -6.31
N ILE A 233 -28.86 15.00 -6.97
CA ILE A 233 -27.54 15.01 -6.33
C ILE A 233 -27.17 16.49 -6.14
N ASP A 234 -27.51 17.04 -4.98
CA ASP A 234 -27.32 18.46 -4.67
C ASP A 234 -25.86 18.81 -4.33
N SER A 235 -25.11 17.84 -3.79
CA SER A 235 -23.67 17.94 -3.53
C SER A 235 -22.99 16.58 -3.71
N ALA A 236 -21.80 16.59 -4.31
CA ALA A 236 -20.95 15.41 -4.43
C ALA A 236 -19.77 15.58 -3.46
N HIS A 237 -19.47 14.52 -2.71
CA HIS A 237 -18.36 14.48 -1.76
C HIS A 237 -17.45 13.32 -2.13
N ALA A 238 -16.17 13.60 -2.39
CA ALA A 238 -15.17 12.56 -2.56
C ALA A 238 -14.70 12.11 -1.18
N ARG A 239 -15.15 10.93 -0.75
CA ARG A 239 -14.59 10.23 0.41
C ARG A 239 -14.05 8.90 -0.07
N TYR A 240 -12.75 8.71 0.09
CA TYR A 240 -12.09 7.47 -0.26
C TYR A 240 -11.42 6.83 0.96
N HIS A 241 -11.15 5.53 0.80
CA HIS A 241 -10.55 4.64 1.79
C HIS A 241 -9.11 5.03 2.17
N LYS A 242 -8.51 4.29 3.11
CA LYS A 242 -7.14 4.48 3.61
C LYS A 242 -6.08 4.43 2.49
N ALA A 243 -4.90 5.01 2.72
CA ALA A 243 -3.72 4.89 1.87
C ALA A 243 -3.91 5.43 0.44
N TYR A 244 -3.92 4.55 -0.56
CA TYR A 244 -4.07 4.92 -1.98
C TYR A 244 -5.47 5.49 -2.30
N GLY A 245 -6.50 5.07 -1.56
CA GLY A 245 -7.81 5.73 -1.65
C GLY A 245 -7.72 7.21 -1.26
N GLY A 246 -7.00 7.53 -0.18
CA GLY A 246 -6.75 8.90 0.27
C GLY A 246 -6.01 9.72 -0.78
N TYR A 247 -5.02 9.12 -1.46
CA TYR A 247 -4.34 9.72 -2.61
C TYR A 247 -5.33 10.13 -3.72
N LEU A 248 -6.17 9.19 -4.17
CA LEU A 248 -7.18 9.45 -5.21
C LEU A 248 -8.25 10.46 -4.75
N ALA A 249 -8.68 10.43 -3.49
CA ALA A 249 -9.60 11.43 -2.94
C ALA A 249 -9.05 12.85 -3.11
N THR A 250 -7.79 13.05 -2.75
CA THR A 250 -7.14 14.35 -2.82
C THR A 250 -6.91 14.79 -4.25
N MET A 251 -6.52 13.86 -5.14
CA MET A 251 -6.45 14.10 -6.59
C MET A 251 -7.79 14.58 -7.14
N LEU A 252 -8.88 13.86 -6.85
CA LEU A 252 -10.21 14.21 -7.34
C LEU A 252 -10.71 15.55 -6.78
N LEU A 253 -10.46 15.81 -5.49
CA LEU A 253 -10.83 17.08 -4.86
C LEU A 253 -10.09 18.27 -5.48
N SER A 254 -8.82 18.08 -5.83
CA SER A 254 -8.00 19.12 -6.49
C SER A 254 -8.46 19.43 -7.92
N SER A 255 -8.95 18.43 -8.65
CA SER A 255 -9.28 18.58 -10.07
C SER A 255 -10.74 18.88 -10.35
N PHE A 256 -11.66 18.40 -9.53
CA PHE A 256 -13.09 18.59 -9.79
C PHE A 256 -13.62 19.84 -9.08
N ALA A 257 -13.82 20.91 -9.85
CA ALA A 257 -14.35 22.18 -9.35
C ALA A 257 -15.67 22.02 -8.57
N GLN A 258 -16.52 21.05 -8.94
CA GLN A 258 -17.83 20.82 -8.33
C GLN A 258 -17.79 20.11 -6.97
N LEU A 259 -16.67 19.47 -6.60
CA LEU A 259 -16.51 18.91 -5.25
C LEU A 259 -16.19 20.02 -4.28
N LYS A 260 -17.06 20.27 -3.29
CA LYS A 260 -16.85 21.33 -2.30
C LYS A 260 -15.99 20.87 -1.13
N CYS A 261 -16.08 19.59 -0.78
CA CYS A 261 -15.29 19.01 0.30
C CYS A 261 -14.85 17.58 -0.04
N GLY A 262 -13.78 17.15 0.64
CA GLY A 262 -13.27 15.79 0.54
C GLY A 262 -12.57 15.37 1.81
N THR A 263 -12.51 14.06 2.03
CA THR A 263 -11.85 13.47 3.19
C THR A 263 -10.87 12.40 2.74
N ALA A 264 -9.64 12.50 3.25
CA ALA A 264 -8.59 11.53 3.01
C ALA A 264 -8.12 10.92 4.34
N VAL A 265 -8.09 9.59 4.42
CA VAL A 265 -7.65 8.86 5.61
C VAL A 265 -6.29 8.22 5.33
N SER A 266 -5.29 8.49 6.17
CA SER A 266 -3.88 8.09 5.99
C SER A 266 -3.44 8.18 4.52
N PRO A 267 -3.54 9.34 3.85
CA PRO A 267 -3.27 9.43 2.42
C PRO A 267 -1.79 9.25 2.12
N ILE A 268 -1.48 8.44 1.10
CA ILE A 268 -0.17 8.46 0.46
C ILE A 268 -0.09 9.79 -0.32
N THR A 269 0.89 10.63 -0.02
CA THR A 269 1.06 11.92 -0.71
C THR A 269 2.27 11.98 -1.63
N ASP A 270 3.23 11.09 -1.39
CA ASP A 270 4.52 11.04 -2.06
C ASP A 270 5.01 9.59 -2.08
N PHE A 271 5.00 8.96 -3.25
CA PHE A 271 5.38 7.55 -3.37
C PHE A 271 6.85 7.27 -3.05
N GLU A 272 7.70 8.31 -2.93
CA GLU A 272 9.07 8.17 -2.42
C GLU A 272 9.11 7.83 -0.93
N LEU A 273 8.09 8.25 -0.18
CA LEU A 273 8.00 8.00 1.26
C LEU A 273 7.31 6.66 1.60
N TYR A 274 6.73 6.02 0.58
CA TYR A 274 5.98 4.77 0.72
C TYR A 274 6.86 3.54 0.45
N ALA A 275 6.36 2.36 0.83
CA ALA A 275 7.07 1.09 0.73
C ALA A 275 7.58 0.82 -0.70
N SER A 276 8.86 0.43 -0.81
CA SER A 276 9.54 0.10 -2.08
C SER A 276 8.75 -0.92 -2.90
N ALA A 277 8.24 -1.98 -2.26
CA ALA A 277 7.47 -3.04 -2.91
C ALA A 277 6.20 -2.53 -3.61
N PHE A 278 5.53 -1.52 -3.06
CA PHE A 278 4.36 -0.92 -3.70
C PHE A 278 4.78 0.05 -4.80
N SER A 279 5.66 1.00 -4.48
CA SER A 279 6.04 2.07 -5.39
C SER A 279 6.77 1.56 -6.62
N GLU A 280 7.74 0.65 -6.47
CA GLU A 280 8.51 0.09 -7.58
C GLU A 280 7.67 -0.80 -8.51
N ARG A 281 6.63 -1.48 -7.98
CA ARG A 281 5.69 -2.29 -8.78
C ARG A 281 4.97 -1.45 -9.84
N TYR A 282 4.49 -0.27 -9.45
CA TYR A 282 3.66 0.57 -10.32
C TYR A 282 4.44 1.68 -11.03
N LEU A 283 5.40 2.32 -10.36
CA LEU A 283 6.19 3.43 -10.91
C LEU A 283 7.52 2.97 -11.51
N GLY A 284 7.96 1.75 -11.20
CA GLY A 284 9.28 1.26 -11.53
C GLY A 284 10.34 1.71 -10.53
N SER A 285 11.56 1.20 -10.70
CA SER A 285 12.73 1.67 -9.94
C SER A 285 12.96 3.16 -10.18
N LYS A 286 13.38 3.90 -9.14
CA LYS A 286 13.60 5.36 -9.14
C LYS A 286 14.78 5.83 -10.03
N THR A 287 15.13 5.07 -11.06
CA THR A 287 16.04 5.50 -12.14
C THR A 287 15.56 6.77 -12.84
N ASP A 288 14.24 6.93 -12.97
CA ASP A 288 13.59 8.12 -13.53
C ASP A 288 12.77 8.84 -12.45
N ALA A 289 13.37 9.87 -11.84
CA ALA A 289 12.74 10.65 -10.77
C ALA A 289 11.47 11.38 -11.23
N ARG A 290 11.31 11.65 -12.54
CA ARG A 290 10.17 12.42 -13.06
C ARG A 290 8.84 11.71 -12.82
N VAL A 291 8.84 10.37 -12.87
CA VAL A 291 7.65 9.55 -12.65
C VAL A 291 7.13 9.76 -11.22
N TYR A 292 8.04 9.77 -10.24
CA TYR A 292 7.72 10.00 -8.83
C TYR A 292 7.30 11.44 -8.57
N THR A 293 8.00 12.42 -9.16
CA THR A 293 7.64 13.84 -9.05
C THR A 293 6.25 14.12 -9.63
N THR A 294 5.92 13.54 -10.79
CA THR A 294 4.61 13.74 -11.44
C THR A 294 3.47 13.14 -10.62
N ALA A 295 3.72 12.01 -9.95
CA ALA A 295 2.72 11.36 -9.09
C ALA A 295 2.57 12.04 -7.71
N ASN A 296 3.44 12.98 -7.35
CA ASN A 296 3.43 13.65 -6.05
C ASN A 296 2.28 14.67 -5.93
N LEU A 297 1.55 14.62 -4.80
CA LEU A 297 0.44 15.53 -4.54
C LEU A 297 0.86 16.97 -4.25
N ALA A 298 2.13 17.22 -3.92
CA ALA A 298 2.63 18.55 -3.54
C ALA A 298 2.26 19.64 -4.56
N HIS A 299 2.37 19.34 -5.86
CA HIS A 299 2.03 20.26 -6.95
C HIS A 299 0.54 20.61 -7.02
N ARG A 300 -0.31 19.87 -6.30
CA ARG A 300 -1.75 20.05 -6.28
C ARG A 300 -2.29 20.81 -5.08
N ALA A 301 -1.43 21.16 -4.12
CA ALA A 301 -1.81 21.89 -2.92
C ALA A 301 -2.54 23.21 -3.24
N GLY A 302 -2.07 23.98 -4.23
CA GLY A 302 -2.69 25.25 -4.64
C GLY A 302 -4.11 25.12 -5.19
N GLN A 303 -4.51 23.96 -5.74
CA GLN A 303 -5.88 23.77 -6.23
C GLN A 303 -6.89 23.48 -5.11
N LEU A 304 -6.43 23.29 -3.87
CA LEU A 304 -7.28 23.03 -2.71
C LEU A 304 -7.72 24.31 -1.96
N LEU A 305 -7.29 25.49 -2.42
CA LEU A 305 -7.53 26.77 -1.74
C LEU A 305 -9.00 27.02 -1.34
N GLN A 306 -9.94 26.72 -2.24
CA GLN A 306 -11.38 26.95 -2.03
C GLN A 306 -12.14 25.67 -1.62
N LYS A 307 -11.43 24.63 -1.18
CA LYS A 307 -12.00 23.32 -0.83
C LYS A 307 -12.00 23.11 0.67
N GLN A 308 -13.04 22.47 1.21
CA GLN A 308 -13.02 21.98 2.58
C GLN A 308 -12.35 20.60 2.62
N TYR A 309 -11.07 20.56 2.95
CA TYR A 309 -10.30 19.33 2.95
C TYR A 309 -10.06 18.81 4.39
N LEU A 310 -10.51 17.59 4.67
CA LEU A 310 -10.30 16.91 5.95
C LEU A 310 -9.29 15.77 5.79
N ILE A 311 -8.17 15.85 6.50
CA ILE A 311 -7.17 14.81 6.61
C ILE A 311 -7.37 14.08 7.93
N ILE A 312 -7.42 12.76 7.92
CA ILE A 312 -7.46 11.92 9.12
C ILE A 312 -6.24 11.02 9.10
N HIS A 313 -5.34 11.11 10.06
CA HIS A 313 -4.10 10.31 10.05
C HIS A 313 -3.66 9.94 11.47
N PRO A 314 -3.46 8.66 11.80
CA PRO A 314 -2.80 8.26 13.04
C PRO A 314 -1.33 8.72 13.10
N THR A 315 -0.85 9.16 14.26
CA THR A 315 0.57 9.56 14.40
C THR A 315 1.52 8.37 14.32
N ALA A 316 1.06 7.21 14.78
CA ALA A 316 1.81 5.97 14.83
C ALA A 316 1.42 5.00 13.70
N ASP A 317 1.08 5.52 12.52
CA ASP A 317 0.73 4.69 11.35
C ASP A 317 1.99 4.01 10.78
N GLU A 318 2.05 2.69 10.93
CA GLU A 318 3.19 1.86 10.49
C GLU A 318 3.18 1.60 8.98
N LYS A 319 2.02 1.74 8.31
CA LYS A 319 1.84 1.45 6.89
C LYS A 319 2.08 2.67 6.02
N VAL A 320 1.33 3.74 6.29
CA VAL A 320 1.48 5.04 5.63
C VAL A 320 1.98 6.00 6.69
N HIS A 321 3.27 6.25 6.77
CA HIS A 321 3.81 7.08 7.85
C HIS A 321 3.20 8.48 7.88
N PHE A 322 3.02 9.02 9.08
CA PHE A 322 2.52 10.39 9.29
C PHE A 322 3.38 11.45 8.57
N GLN A 323 4.63 11.12 8.24
CA GLN A 323 5.52 11.91 7.39
C GLN A 323 4.84 12.37 6.08
N HIS A 324 3.99 11.54 5.46
CA HIS A 324 3.23 11.90 4.26
C HIS A 324 2.34 13.13 4.50
N THR A 325 1.56 13.10 5.58
CA THR A 325 0.66 14.20 5.94
C THR A 325 1.44 15.42 6.39
N ALA A 326 2.49 15.26 7.20
CA ALA A 326 3.31 16.37 7.66
C ALA A 326 3.96 17.13 6.49
N LYS A 327 4.59 16.41 5.54
CA LYS A 327 5.21 17.02 4.35
C LYS A 327 4.16 17.69 3.47
N PHE A 328 3.00 17.08 3.28
CA PHE A 328 1.94 17.65 2.45
C PHE A 328 1.29 18.88 3.08
N ILE A 329 1.10 18.90 4.41
CA ILE A 329 0.60 20.07 5.14
C ILE A 329 1.53 21.27 4.95
N ASN A 330 2.86 21.08 4.97
CA ASN A 330 3.79 22.17 4.70
C ASN A 330 3.54 22.81 3.32
N HIS A 331 3.21 22.01 2.30
CA HIS A 331 2.83 22.52 0.98
C HIS A 331 1.44 23.19 0.99
N LEU A 332 0.47 22.68 1.74
CA LEU A 332 -0.84 23.34 1.89
C LEU A 332 -0.69 24.71 2.56
N ILE A 333 0.16 24.82 3.58
CA ILE A 333 0.45 26.08 4.27
C ILE A 333 1.14 27.07 3.33
N SER A 334 2.16 26.63 2.56
CA SER A 334 2.86 27.52 1.62
C SER A 334 1.93 28.06 0.54
N GLU A 335 0.99 27.25 0.07
CA GLU A 335 -0.03 27.61 -0.93
C GLU A 335 -1.29 28.27 -0.32
N LYS A 336 -1.30 28.50 1.00
CA LYS A 336 -2.41 29.09 1.77
C LYS A 336 -3.74 28.33 1.66
N ALA A 337 -3.70 27.03 1.40
CA ALA A 337 -4.90 26.21 1.25
C ALA A 337 -5.56 25.85 2.60
N ASN A 338 -6.91 25.83 2.62
CA ASN A 338 -7.68 25.48 3.81
C ASN A 338 -7.65 23.96 4.06
N TYR A 339 -7.34 23.54 5.29
CA TYR A 339 -7.42 22.13 5.67
C TYR A 339 -7.77 21.95 7.15
N SER A 340 -8.41 20.82 7.44
CA SER A 340 -8.63 20.32 8.80
C SER A 340 -7.86 19.02 8.98
N LEU A 341 -7.20 18.85 10.12
CA LEU A 341 -6.48 17.64 10.47
C LEU A 341 -7.10 16.97 11.69
N GLN A 342 -7.44 15.69 11.57
CA GLN A 342 -7.78 14.84 12.70
C GLN A 342 -6.65 13.85 12.93
N VAL A 343 -5.97 14.03 14.05
CA VAL A 343 -4.87 13.17 14.48
C VAL A 343 -5.41 12.11 15.42
N ARG A 344 -4.93 10.88 15.29
CA ARG A 344 -5.15 9.81 16.29
C ARG A 344 -3.82 9.45 16.93
N SER A 345 -3.74 9.54 18.25
CA SER A 345 -2.47 9.46 18.97
C SER A 345 -1.93 8.03 19.15
N CYS A 346 -2.68 7.00 18.74
CA CYS A 346 -2.20 5.62 18.58
C CYS A 346 -2.87 4.97 17.36
N ASP A 347 -2.49 3.72 17.06
CA ASP A 347 -3.11 2.89 16.04
C ASP A 347 -4.60 2.61 16.32
N GLU A 348 -5.30 1.84 15.46
CA GLU A 348 -6.78 1.72 15.27
C GLU A 348 -7.74 1.80 16.49
N LEU A 349 -7.26 1.72 17.73
CA LEU A 349 -8.03 1.62 18.97
C LEU A 349 -8.09 2.90 19.85
N CYS A 350 -7.43 4.01 19.50
CA CYS A 350 -7.32 5.16 20.44
C CYS A 350 -7.96 6.51 20.02
N THR A 351 -8.09 7.36 21.04
CA THR A 351 -8.89 8.59 21.16
C THR A 351 -8.64 9.65 20.08
N ARG A 352 -9.70 10.40 19.75
CA ARG A 352 -9.73 11.41 18.66
C ARG A 352 -9.17 12.75 19.12
N VAL A 353 -8.26 13.35 18.34
CA VAL A 353 -7.87 14.77 18.48
C VAL A 353 -8.19 15.50 17.18
N ARG A 354 -8.96 16.59 17.26
CA ARG A 354 -9.31 17.42 16.10
C ARG A 354 -8.53 18.74 16.16
N VAL A 355 -7.82 19.06 15.08
CA VAL A 355 -7.08 20.30 14.91
C VAL A 355 -7.54 20.94 13.59
N SER A 356 -8.13 22.14 13.66
CA SER A 356 -8.56 22.90 12.48
C SER A 356 -7.66 24.11 12.29
N PHE A 357 -7.15 24.28 11.07
CA PHE A 357 -6.35 25.45 10.68
C PHE A 357 -7.10 26.23 9.62
N ASP A 358 -7.57 27.42 9.97
CA ASP A 358 -8.06 28.39 9.01
C ASP A 358 -6.91 29.36 8.69
N PRO A 359 -6.52 29.56 7.41
CA PRO A 359 -5.54 30.56 7.09
C PRO A 359 -6.11 31.92 7.47
N VAL A 360 -5.40 32.60 8.36
CA VAL A 360 -5.74 33.94 8.83
C VAL A 360 -5.83 34.85 7.61
N GLY A 361 -7.00 35.49 7.45
CA GLY A 361 -7.25 36.45 6.38
C GLY A 361 -6.19 37.55 6.37
N ALA A 362 -5.68 37.85 5.18
CA ALA A 362 -4.92 39.06 4.90
C ALA A 362 -5.87 40.17 4.45
#